data_AF-A0AAQ3NM88-F1
#
_entry.id   AF-A0AAQ3NM88-F1
#
_cell.length_a   1.000
_cell.length_b   1.000
_cell.length_c   1.000
_cell.angle_alpha   90.00
_cell.angle_beta   90.00
_cell.angle_gamma   90.00
#
_symmetry.space_group_name_H-M   'P 1'
#
loop_
_entity.id
_entity.type
_entity.pdbx_description
1 polymer ?
#
loop_
_entity_poly.entity_id
_entity_poly.type
_entity_poly.pdbx_seq_one_letter_code
_entity_poly.pdbx_strand_id
1 'polypeptide(L)'
;FKVTLFIPHNAFLHRPLLDPFLFPCHVVSQQLPFSDLLLLSRCARLPTLLTAKTIFVTDNSPANFSLNHTPFTHPDLFSTPSLVHNVQSFLDYSLGSRLNDVVLLPLFSFVLPLCQGFFNLF
;
A
#
# COMPACT_ATOMS: atom_id res chain seq x y z
N PHE A 1 -4.97 -10.54 12.89
CA PHE A 1 -4.54 -9.23 12.36
C PHE A 1 -5.20 -9.06 11.00
N LYS A 2 -5.82 -7.91 10.72
CA LYS A 2 -6.50 -7.64 9.43
C LYS A 2 -5.80 -6.46 8.76
N VAL A 3 -5.43 -6.60 7.49
CA VAL A 3 -4.68 -5.59 6.74
C VAL A 3 -5.31 -5.34 5.38
N THR A 4 -4.93 -4.21 4.79
CA THR A 4 -5.14 -3.89 3.38
C THR A 4 -3.80 -3.91 2.66
N LEU A 5 -3.77 -4.59 1.51
CA LEU A 5 -2.60 -4.71 0.65
C LEU A 5 -2.90 -4.08 -0.72
N PHE A 6 -2.04 -3.16 -1.15
CA PHE A 6 -2.11 -2.57 -2.48
C PHE A 6 -1.08 -3.26 -3.39
N ILE A 7 -1.52 -4.16 -4.27
CA ILE A 7 -0.62 -4.93 -5.14
C ILE A 7 -0.50 -4.24 -6.51
N PRO A 8 0.72 -3.96 -7.00
CA PRO A 8 0.89 -3.45 -8.35
C PRO A 8 0.56 -4.52 -9.39
N HIS A 9 -0.38 -4.25 -10.28
CA HIS A 9 -0.80 -5.16 -11.35
C HIS A 9 0.39 -5.56 -12.27
N ASN A 10 1.30 -4.62 -12.52
CA ASN A 10 2.48 -4.83 -13.37
C ASN A 10 3.78 -4.99 -12.56
N ALA A 11 3.72 -5.60 -11.37
CA ALA A 11 4.87 -5.79 -10.46
C ALA A 11 6.11 -6.42 -11.13
N PHE A 12 5.90 -7.22 -12.18
CA PHE A 12 6.95 -7.94 -12.91
C PHE A 12 7.75 -7.06 -13.87
N LEU A 13 7.17 -5.98 -14.40
CA LEU A 13 7.81 -5.16 -15.44
C LEU A 13 8.67 -4.02 -14.87
N HIS A 14 8.39 -3.59 -13.64
CA HIS A 14 9.08 -2.49 -12.96
C HIS A 14 9.48 -2.88 -11.54
N ARG A 15 10.01 -4.08 -11.36
CA ARG A 15 10.48 -4.55 -10.05
C ARG A 15 11.72 -3.73 -9.65
N PRO A 16 11.68 -2.84 -8.65
CA PRO A 16 12.88 -2.21 -8.14
C PRO A 16 13.63 -3.33 -7.43
N LEU A 17 14.70 -3.83 -8.03
CA LEU A 17 15.30 -5.11 -7.64
C LEU A 17 15.88 -5.13 -6.21
N LEU A 18 15.93 -4.00 -5.48
CA LEU A 18 16.68 -3.90 -4.22
C LEU A 18 16.14 -2.89 -3.18
N ASP A 19 14.85 -2.51 -3.20
CA ASP A 19 14.33 -1.56 -2.20
C ASP A 19 13.55 -2.27 -1.06
N PRO A 20 14.14 -2.40 0.15
CA PRO A 20 13.46 -3.06 1.27
C PRO A 20 12.24 -2.28 1.78
N PHE A 21 12.15 -0.98 1.50
CA PHE A 21 11.07 -0.11 1.99
C PHE A 21 9.84 -0.11 1.11
N LEU A 22 9.98 -0.57 -0.14
CA LEU A 22 8.91 -0.61 -1.11
C LEU A 22 7.71 -1.41 -0.57
N PHE A 23 7.94 -2.63 -0.09
CA PHE A 23 6.85 -3.52 0.30
C PHE A 23 6.04 -3.01 1.51
N PRO A 24 6.65 -2.56 2.61
CA PRO A 24 5.86 -2.18 3.79
C PRO A 24 5.06 -0.88 3.58
N CYS A 25 5.41 -0.07 2.59
CA CYS A 25 4.60 1.07 2.15
C CYS A 25 3.31 0.69 1.42
N HIS A 26 3.19 -0.54 0.92
CA HIS A 26 1.98 -1.05 0.28
C HIS A 26 0.99 -1.71 1.26
N VAL A 27 1.33 -1.73 2.56
CA VAL A 27 0.52 -2.37 3.59
C VAL A 27 -0.02 -1.34 4.56
N VAL A 28 -1.33 -1.39 4.77
CA VAL A 28 -2.04 -0.58 5.76
C VAL A 28 -2.58 -1.50 6.86
N SER A 29 -2.31 -1.14 8.11
CA SER A 29 -2.65 -1.95 9.30
C SER A 29 -4.14 -1.91 9.70
N GLN A 30 -5.00 -1.63 8.74
CA GLN A 30 -6.46 -1.62 8.87
C GLN A 30 -7.05 -2.21 7.58
N GLN A 31 -8.16 -2.95 7.70
CA GLN A 31 -8.90 -3.45 6.55
C GLN A 31 -9.78 -2.31 6.02
N LEU A 32 -9.58 -1.90 4.76
CA LEU A 32 -10.24 -0.75 4.15
C LEU A 32 -10.92 -1.17 2.85
N PRO A 33 -12.15 -1.70 2.89
CA PRO A 33 -12.91 -1.99 1.67
C PRO A 33 -12.95 -0.75 0.78
N PHE A 34 -13.13 -0.95 -0.52
CA PHE A 34 -13.14 0.18 -1.45
C PHE A 34 -14.24 1.19 -1.10
N SER A 35 -15.36 0.72 -0.55
CA SER A 35 -16.40 1.59 0.01
C SER A 35 -15.87 2.58 1.06
N ASP A 36 -14.98 2.14 1.94
CA ASP A 36 -14.43 2.98 3.00
C ASP A 36 -13.36 3.92 2.46
N LEU A 37 -12.59 3.46 1.47
CA LEU A 37 -11.61 4.28 0.76
C LEU A 37 -12.28 5.47 0.03
N LEU A 38 -13.45 5.25 -0.56
CA LEU A 38 -14.22 6.32 -1.24
C LEU A 38 -14.72 7.41 -0.29
N LEU A 39 -14.86 7.13 1.00
CA LEU A 39 -15.26 8.11 2.00
C LEU A 39 -14.11 9.05 2.40
N LEU A 40 -12.86 8.71 2.04
CA LEU A 40 -11.71 9.53 2.34
C LEU A 40 -11.71 10.80 1.49
N SER A 41 -11.40 11.92 2.12
CA SER A 41 -11.20 13.18 1.41
C SER A 41 -9.92 13.13 0.57
N ARG A 42 -9.90 13.90 -0.51
CA ARG A 42 -8.64 14.18 -1.23
C ARG A 42 -7.61 14.73 -0.24
N CYS A 43 -6.35 14.31 -0.41
CA CYS A 43 -5.23 14.59 0.48
C CYS A 43 -5.29 13.91 1.86
N ALA A 44 -6.30 13.08 2.14
CA ALA A 44 -6.29 12.23 3.33
C ALA A 44 -5.06 11.30 3.31
N ARG A 45 -4.56 10.98 4.51
CA ARG A 45 -3.34 10.17 4.70
C ARG A 45 -3.68 8.87 5.40
N LEU A 46 -3.27 7.76 4.80
CA LEU A 46 -3.37 6.42 5.35
C LEU A 46 -2.01 6.01 5.97
N PRO A 47 -1.99 5.55 7.23
CA PRO A 47 -0.77 5.08 7.86
C PRO A 47 -0.32 3.74 7.25
N THR A 48 0.96 3.62 6.93
CA THR A 48 1.56 2.35 6.44
C THR A 48 2.27 1.60 7.56
N LEU A 49 2.67 0.35 7.30
CA LEU A 49 3.55 -0.38 8.21
C LEU A 49 4.96 0.24 8.32
N LEU A 50 5.37 1.08 7.37
CA LEU A 50 6.58 1.87 7.49
C LEU A 50 6.27 3.17 8.26
N THR A 51 6.82 3.27 9.47
CA THR A 51 6.67 4.45 10.32
C THR A 51 7.11 5.72 9.57
N ALA A 52 6.38 6.81 9.77
CA ALA A 52 6.57 8.10 9.09
C ALA A 52 6.31 8.13 7.57
N LYS A 53 5.87 7.00 6.98
CA LYS A 53 5.40 6.94 5.59
C LYS A 53 3.89 6.76 5.54
N THR A 54 3.24 7.66 4.80
CA THR A 54 1.79 7.64 4.59
C THR A 54 1.45 7.53 3.12
N ILE A 55 0.37 6.83 2.80
CA ILE A 55 -0.22 6.87 1.45
C ILE A 55 -1.22 8.03 1.42
N PHE A 56 -1.21 8.84 0.36
CA PHE A 56 -2.14 9.95 0.19
C PHE A 56 -3.20 9.66 -0.86
N VAL A 57 -4.44 10.03 -0.54
CA VAL A 57 -5.55 10.01 -1.49
C VAL A 57 -5.34 11.15 -2.47
N THR A 58 -5.03 10.81 -3.72
CA THR A 58 -4.77 11.79 -4.79
C THR A 58 -6.07 12.20 -5.47
N ASP A 59 -6.93 11.21 -5.73
CA ASP A 59 -8.27 11.41 -6.27
C ASP A 59 -9.21 10.45 -5.55
N ASN A 60 -10.38 10.96 -5.16
CA ASN A 60 -11.41 10.22 -4.44
C ASN A 60 -12.67 10.00 -5.30
N SER A 61 -12.62 10.30 -6.60
CA SER A 61 -13.67 9.96 -7.55
C SER A 61 -13.79 8.44 -7.72
N PRO A 62 -14.99 7.83 -7.65
CA PRO A 62 -15.15 6.39 -7.85
C PRO A 62 -14.60 5.86 -9.18
N ALA A 63 -14.64 6.68 -10.23
CA ALA A 63 -14.17 6.30 -11.57
C ALA A 63 -12.65 6.43 -11.74
N ASN A 64 -11.97 7.15 -10.85
CA ASN A 64 -10.55 7.47 -10.98
C ASN A 64 -9.83 7.48 -9.62
N PHE A 65 -10.28 6.64 -8.69
CA PHE A 65 -9.74 6.63 -7.34
C PHE A 65 -8.24 6.30 -7.40
N SER A 66 -7.42 7.14 -6.76
CA SER A 66 -5.97 7.00 -6.84
C SER A 66 -5.28 7.33 -5.52
N LEU A 67 -4.25 6.55 -5.25
CA LEU A 67 -3.36 6.67 -4.11
C LEU A 67 -1.95 6.95 -4.63
N ASN A 68 -1.27 7.94 -4.09
CA ASN A 68 0.06 8.36 -4.54
C ASN A 68 0.20 8.59 -6.07
N HIS A 69 -0.80 9.20 -6.70
CA HIS A 69 -0.94 9.31 -8.17
C HIS A 69 -1.06 7.97 -8.93
N THR A 70 -1.21 6.86 -8.21
CA THR A 70 -1.43 5.54 -8.78
C THR A 70 -2.92 5.18 -8.72
N PRO A 71 -3.59 4.99 -9.87
CA PRO A 71 -4.99 4.61 -9.90
C PRO A 71 -5.18 3.14 -9.52
N PHE A 72 -6.39 2.84 -9.03
CA PHE A 72 -6.83 1.48 -8.78
C PHE A 72 -7.18 0.81 -10.11
N THR A 73 -6.87 -0.47 -10.22
CA THR A 73 -7.29 -1.29 -11.38
C THR A 73 -8.39 -2.26 -11.00
N HIS A 74 -8.25 -2.95 -9.86
CA HIS A 74 -9.24 -3.88 -9.35
C HIS A 74 -9.37 -3.73 -7.83
N PRO A 75 -10.37 -2.98 -7.33
CA PRO A 75 -10.65 -2.91 -5.91
C PRO A 75 -11.21 -4.23 -5.36
N ASP A 76 -10.97 -4.51 -4.07
CA ASP A 76 -11.58 -5.62 -3.31
C ASP A 76 -11.40 -7.01 -3.95
N LEU A 77 -10.26 -7.25 -4.61
CA LEU A 77 -9.97 -8.50 -5.33
C LEU A 77 -10.04 -9.73 -4.42
N PHE A 78 -9.56 -9.58 -3.17
CA PHE A 78 -9.66 -10.60 -2.14
C PHE A 78 -10.03 -9.93 -0.81
N SER A 79 -10.78 -10.64 0.03
CA SER A 79 -11.28 -10.12 1.31
C SER A 79 -10.99 -11.02 2.52
N THR A 80 -10.48 -12.24 2.30
CA THR A 80 -10.17 -13.22 3.35
C THR A 80 -8.80 -13.86 3.11
N PRO A 81 -7.86 -13.87 4.08
CA PRO A 81 -7.91 -13.27 5.43
C PRO A 81 -7.54 -11.77 5.47
N SER A 82 -7.07 -11.21 4.36
CA SER A 82 -6.67 -9.80 4.20
C SER A 82 -7.36 -9.20 2.99
N LEU A 83 -7.55 -7.88 2.99
CA LEU A 83 -8.14 -7.18 1.87
C LEU A 83 -7.05 -6.80 0.85
N VAL A 84 -7.30 -7.07 -0.43
CA VAL A 84 -6.34 -6.82 -1.50
C VAL A 84 -6.98 -5.94 -2.56
N HIS A 85 -6.31 -4.84 -2.91
CA HIS A 85 -6.65 -4.04 -4.09
C HIS A 85 -5.48 -4.06 -5.06
N ASN A 86 -5.77 -4.22 -6.35
CA ASN A 86 -4.77 -3.98 -7.38
C ASN A 86 -4.68 -2.49 -7.71
N VAL A 87 -3.46 -2.00 -7.79
CA VAL A 87 -3.10 -0.66 -8.23
C VAL A 87 -2.26 -0.75 -9.51
N GLN A 88 -2.23 0.32 -10.31
CA GLN A 88 -1.56 0.29 -11.61
C GLN A 88 -0.04 0.07 -11.51
N SER A 89 0.60 0.64 -10.48
CA SER A 89 2.05 0.66 -10.30
C SER A 89 2.44 0.67 -8.82
N PHE A 90 3.74 0.62 -8.54
CA PHE A 90 4.24 0.78 -7.17
C PHE A 90 3.88 2.18 -6.62
N LEU A 91 3.51 2.24 -5.35
CA LEU A 91 3.19 3.50 -4.67
C LEU A 91 4.49 4.21 -4.33
N ASP A 92 4.65 5.45 -4.78
CA ASP A 92 5.82 6.24 -4.46
C ASP A 92 5.77 6.71 -3.00
N TYR A 93 6.59 6.11 -2.15
CA TYR A 93 6.68 6.42 -0.72
C TYR A 93 7.54 7.66 -0.42
N SER A 94 8.21 8.25 -1.42
CA SER A 94 8.93 9.52 -1.24
C SER A 94 7.96 10.69 -1.05
N LEU A 95 6.81 10.64 -1.72
CA LEU A 95 5.74 11.64 -1.65
C LEU A 95 5.03 11.69 -0.29
N GLY A 96 5.12 10.60 0.47
CA GLY A 96 4.42 10.39 1.73
C GLY A 96 5.22 10.63 3.00
N SER A 97 6.47 11.11 2.92
CA SER A 97 7.28 11.34 4.12
C SER A 97 6.82 12.56 4.91
N ARG A 98 6.69 12.42 6.23
CA ARG A 98 6.94 13.57 7.12
C ARG A 98 8.45 13.81 7.12
N LEU A 99 8.87 15.01 6.76
CA LEU A 99 10.27 15.39 6.85
C LEU A 99 10.73 15.19 8.30
N ASN A 100 11.81 14.42 8.49
CA ASN A 100 12.65 14.26 9.70
C ASN A 100 12.76 12.88 10.39
N ASP A 101 12.05 11.82 10.02
CA ASP A 101 12.15 10.54 10.77
C ASP A 101 12.78 9.40 9.94
N VAL A 102 14.10 9.27 10.05
CA VAL A 102 14.80 8.00 9.80
C VAL A 102 14.72 7.21 11.10
N VAL A 103 13.67 6.39 11.27
CA VAL A 103 13.60 5.42 12.36
C VAL A 103 13.47 4.01 11.77
N LEU A 104 14.60 3.33 11.69
CA LEU A 104 14.68 1.88 11.52
C LEU A 104 14.12 1.23 12.79
N LEU A 105 12.85 0.82 12.78
CA LEU A 105 12.27 0.06 13.89
C LEU A 105 12.41 -1.46 13.66
N PRO A 106 12.64 -2.25 14.71
CA PRO A 106 12.85 -3.70 14.65
C PRO A 106 11.61 -4.52 14.23
N LEU A 107 10.45 -3.89 13.99
CA LEU A 107 9.26 -4.57 13.48
C LEU A 107 9.39 -5.06 12.03
N PHE A 108 10.35 -4.51 11.27
CA PHE A 108 10.57 -4.84 9.86
C PHE A 108 10.90 -6.31 9.64
N SER A 109 11.64 -6.92 10.56
CA SER A 109 12.07 -8.32 10.47
C SER A 109 10.93 -9.34 10.63
N PHE A 110 9.80 -8.97 11.25
CA PHE A 110 8.65 -9.87 11.40
C PHE A 110 7.69 -9.85 10.22
N VAL A 111 7.63 -8.74 9.47
CA VAL A 111 6.71 -8.57 8.33
C VAL A 111 7.31 -9.15 7.04
N LEU A 112 8.64 -9.06 6.85
CA LEU A 112 9.34 -9.59 5.68
C LEU A 112 9.02 -11.06 5.34
N PRO A 113 9.11 -12.04 6.27
CA PRO A 113 8.85 -13.43 5.94
C PRO A 113 7.37 -13.70 5.63
N LEU A 114 6.43 -12.95 6.21
CA LEU A 114 5.01 -13.05 5.92
C LEU A 114 4.69 -12.52 4.50
N CYS A 115 5.36 -11.44 4.09
CA CYS A 115 5.23 -10.88 2.75
C CYS A 115 5.91 -11.74 1.68
N GLN A 116 7.10 -12.30 1.94
CA GLN A 116 7.77 -13.21 1.00
C GLN A 116 6.98 -14.50 0.76
N GLY A 117 6.32 -15.06 1.78
CA GLY A 117 5.48 -16.25 1.62
C GLY A 117 4.24 -15.99 0.75
N PHE A 118 3.62 -14.81 0.88
CA PHE A 118 2.40 -14.46 0.15
C PHE A 118 2.63 -14.24 -1.36
N PHE A 119 3.82 -13.76 -1.76
CA PHE A 119 4.16 -13.53 -3.18
C PHE A 119 4.78 -14.73 -3.89
N ASN A 120 5.24 -15.78 -3.19
CA ASN A 120 5.60 -17.05 -3.86
C ASN A 120 4.36 -17.87 -4.28
N LEU A 121 3.16 -17.39 -3.95
CA LEU A 121 1.87 -18.01 -4.27
C LEU A 121 1.15 -17.34 -5.46
N PHE A 122 1.74 -16.29 -6.07
CA PHE A 122 1.20 -15.58 -7.23
C PHE A 122 2.26 -15.34 -8.30
#